data_AF-A0A496WCC7-F1
#
_entry.id   AF-A0A496WCC7-F1
#
_cell.length_a   1.000
_cell.length_b   1.000
_cell.length_c   1.000
_cell.angle_alpha   90.00
_cell.angle_beta   90.00
_cell.angle_gamma   90.00
#
_symmetry.space_group_name_H-M   'P 1'
#
loop_
_entity.id
_entity.type
_entity.pdbx_description
1 polymer ?
#
loop_
_entity_poly.entity_id
_entity_poly.type
_entity_poly.pdbx_seq_one_letter_code
_entity_poly.pdbx_strand_id
1 'polypeptide(L)' 'MAKKSIDDLKKELLELLREQFNLRMQKANDQLNRHTQLKKVRRDIARVKTILNEKKGSMA' A
#
# COMPACT_ATOMS: atom_id res chain seq x y z
N MET A 1 0.86 -1.08 -20.03
CA MET A 1 1.17 -1.20 -18.58
C MET A 1 2.33 -2.17 -18.43
N ALA A 2 3.55 -1.68 -18.65
CA ALA A 2 4.73 -2.52 -18.77
C ALA A 2 5.16 -3.03 -17.38
N LYS A 3 5.39 -4.34 -17.28
CA LYS A 3 6.16 -5.08 -16.26
C LYS A 3 6.72 -4.23 -15.10
N LYS A 4 5.91 -3.90 -14.08
CA LYS A 4 6.48 -3.51 -12.79
C LYS A 4 7.23 -4.72 -12.24
N SER A 5 8.54 -4.58 -12.00
CA SER A 5 9.34 -5.64 -11.41
C SER A 5 8.83 -5.96 -10.01
N ILE A 6 9.19 -7.12 -9.47
CA ILE A 6 8.89 -7.44 -8.05
C ILE A 6 9.42 -6.32 -7.15
N ASP A 7 10.54 -5.71 -7.52
CA ASP A 7 11.14 -4.62 -6.76
C ASP A 7 10.34 -3.31 -6.85
N ASP A 8 9.68 -3.02 -7.97
CA ASP A 8 8.81 -1.85 -8.09
C ASP A 8 7.55 -2.00 -7.24
N LEU A 9 6.99 -3.22 -7.17
CA LEU A 9 5.88 -3.53 -6.29
C LEU A 9 6.27 -3.42 -4.81
N LYS A 10 7.51 -3.79 -4.45
CA LYS A 10 8.04 -3.59 -3.09
C LYS A 10 8.26 -2.11 -2.78
N LYS A 11 8.74 -1.32 -3.74
CA LYS A 11 8.87 0.15 -3.58
C LYS A 11 7.51 0.80 -3.36
N GLU A 12 6.52 0.44 -4.17
CA GLU A 12 5.14 0.94 -4.04
C GLU A 12 4.52 0.53 -2.69
N LEU A 13 4.80 -0.68 -2.21
CA LEU A 13 4.40 -1.12 -0.87
C LEU A 13 5.02 -0.23 0.23
N LEU A 14 6.29 0.12 0.12
CA LEU A 14 6.97 1.00 1.09
C LEU A 14 6.39 2.41 1.08
N GLU A 15 6.06 2.96 -0.09
CA GLU A 15 5.41 4.26 -0.21
C GLU A 15 4.02 4.26 0.43
N LEU A 16 3.20 3.24 0.14
CA LEU A 16 1.87 3.09 0.75
C LEU A 16 1.95 2.93 2.28
N LEU A 17 2.99 2.27 2.80
CA LEU A 17 3.21 2.14 4.25
C LEU A 17 3.59 3.48 4.89
N ARG A 18 4.42 4.29 4.22
CA ARG A 18 4.72 5.67 4.67
C ARG A 18 3.47 6.54 4.66
N GLU A 19 2.66 6.45 3.61
CA GLU A 19 1.40 7.19 3.53
C GLU A 19 0.43 6.75 4.65
N GLN A 20 0.34 5.44 4.92
CA GLN A 20 -0.44 4.92 6.04
C GLN A 20 0.05 5.48 7.39
N PHE A 21 1.37 5.54 7.60
CA PHE A 21 1.96 6.10 8.82
C PHE A 21 1.59 7.57 8.97
N ASN A 22 1.75 8.38 7.92
CA ASN A 22 1.39 9.79 7.92
C ASN A 22 -0.10 10.00 8.22
N LEU A 23 -0.99 9.21 7.60
CA LEU A 23 -2.42 9.28 7.87
C LEU A 23 -2.78 8.84 9.30
N ARG A 24 -2.05 7.89 9.89
CA ARG A 24 -2.22 7.51 11.30
C ARG A 24 -1.76 8.61 12.25
N MET A 25 -0.66 9.30 11.93
CA MET A 25 -0.18 10.46 12.71
C MET A 25 -1.17 11.63 12.62
N GLN A 26 -1.67 11.94 11.42
CA GLN A 26 -2.71 12.96 11.24
C GLN A 26 -4.01 12.61 11.99
N LYS A 27 -4.37 11.32 12.04
CA LYS A 27 -5.49 10.84 12.85
C LYS A 27 -5.24 11.05 14.35
N ALA A 28 -4.04 10.76 14.83
CA ALA A 28 -3.70 10.91 16.24
C ALA A 28 -3.71 12.38 16.69
N ASN A 29 -3.41 13.31 15.78
CA ASN A 29 -3.47 14.75 16.02
C ASN A 29 -4.88 15.36 15.77
N ASP A 30 -5.90 14.55 15.53
CA ASP A 30 -7.27 14.97 15.17
C ASP A 30 -7.37 15.91 13.95
N GLN A 31 -6.35 15.94 13.09
CA GLN A 31 -6.29 16.76 11.87
C GLN A 31 -6.77 16.00 10.62
N LEU A 32 -7.29 14.78 10.78
CA LEU A 32 -7.63 13.93 9.66
C LEU A 32 -9.03 14.24 9.09
N ASN A 33 -9.08 15.14 8.12
CA ASN A 33 -10.34 15.53 7.47
C ASN A 33 -10.97 14.43 6.59
N ARG A 34 -10.21 13.39 6.18
CA ARG A 34 -10.67 12.37 5.21
C ARG A 34 -10.42 10.95 5.71
N HIS A 35 -11.30 10.47 6.60
CA HIS A 35 -11.24 9.09 7.15
C HIS A 35 -11.32 7.99 6.08
N THR A 36 -11.89 8.27 4.91
CA THR A 36 -11.96 7.33 3.78
C THR A 36 -10.59 6.99 3.18
N GLN A 37 -9.61 7.90 3.28
CA GLN A 37 -8.25 7.68 2.76
C GLN A 37 -7.52 6.56 3.50
N LEU A 38 -7.67 6.46 4.83
CA LEU A 38 -7.14 5.34 5.61
C LEU A 38 -7.68 3.98 5.11
N LYS A 39 -8.97 3.91 4.76
CA LYS A 39 -9.58 2.69 4.22
C LYS A 39 -9.06 2.38 2.82
N LYS A 40 -8.82 3.41 1.99
CA LYS A 40 -8.25 3.27 0.65
C LYS A 40 -6.83 2.72 0.71
N VAL A 41 -5.93 3.38 1.45
CA VAL A 41 -4.52 2.97 1.58
C VAL A 41 -4.39 1.53 2.13
N ARG A 42 -5.20 1.14 3.11
CA ARG A 42 -5.23 -0.26 3.60
C ARG A 42 -5.60 -1.28 2.52
N ARG A 43 -6.56 -0.95 1.65
CA ARG A 43 -6.95 -1.82 0.53
C ARG A 43 -5.88 -1.88 -0.54
N ASP A 44 -5.22 -0.77 -0.83
CA ASP A 44 -4.14 -0.71 -1.82
C ASP A 44 -2.93 -1.53 -1.37
N ILE A 45 -2.55 -1.46 -0.07
CA ILE A 45 -1.54 -2.35 0.52
C ILE A 45 -1.92 -3.83 0.35
N ALA A 46 -3.19 -4.18 0.61
CA ALA A 46 -3.66 -5.56 0.46
C ALA A 46 -3.55 -6.04 -0.98
N ARG A 47 -3.96 -5.23 -1.97
CA ARG A 47 -3.84 -5.57 -3.39
C ARG A 47 -2.39 -5.79 -3.82
N VAL A 48 -1.48 -4.92 -3.41
CA VAL A 48 -0.05 -5.06 -3.75
C VAL A 48 0.52 -6.35 -3.15
N LYS A 49 0.15 -6.68 -1.90
CA LYS A 49 0.53 -7.96 -1.27
C LYS A 49 -0.03 -9.17 -2.01
N THR A 50 -1.29 -9.11 -2.46
CA THR A 50 -1.90 -10.18 -3.26
C THR A 50 -1.16 -10.39 -4.58
N ILE A 51 -0.89 -9.31 -5.32
CA ILE A 51 -0.14 -9.39 -6.60
C ILE A 51 1.27 -9.94 -6.37
N LEU A 52 1.96 -9.52 -5.30
CA LEU A 52 3.26 -10.08 -4.92
C LEU A 52 3.18 -11.58 -4.64
N ASN A 53 2.11 -12.04 -4.00
CA ASN A 53 1.90 -13.46 -3.70
C ASN A 53 1.54 -14.26 -4.95
N GLU A 54 0.68 -13.74 -5.83
CA GLU A 54 0.35 -14.34 -7.13
C GLU A 54 1.61 -14.49 -7.99
N LYS A 55 2.45 -13.45 -8.04
CA LYS A 55 3.71 -13.46 -8.81
C LYS A 55 4.77 -14.38 -8.19
N LYS A 56 4.72 -14.63 -6.88
CA LYS A 56 5.55 -15.63 -6.19
C LYS A 56 5.02 -17.05 -6.43
N GLY A 57 3.70 -17.24 -6.43
CA GLY A 57 3.04 -18.51 -6.68
C GLY A 57 3.08 -18.96 -8.15
N SER A 58 3.10 -18.02 -9.11
CA SER A 58 3.27 -18.34 -10.54
C SER A 58 4.72 -18.65 -10.94
N MET A 59 5.66 -18.51 -10.01
CA MET A 59 7.09 -18.84 -10.18
C MET A 59 7.45 -20.18 -9.51
N ALA A 60 6.45 -20.91 -8.99
CA ALA A 60 6.55 -22.29 -8.50
C ALA A 60 5.87 -23.23 -9.50
#